data_AF-A0A1V1P488-F1
#
_entry.id   AF-A0A1V1P488-F1
#
_cell.length_a   1.000
_cell.length_b   1.000
_cell.length_c   1.000
_cell.angle_alpha   90.00
_cell.angle_beta   90.00
_cell.angle_gamma   90.00
#
_symmetry.space_group_name_H-M   'P 1'
#
loop_
_entity.id
_entity.type
_entity.pdbx_description
1 polymer ?
#
loop_
_entity_poly.entity_id
_entity_poly.type
_entity_poly.pdbx_seq_one_letter_code
_entity_poly.pdbx_strand_id
1 'polypeptide(L)'
;MISNVEKYLKSNKFSDSYIIDIKSEFITIYETNQDREGIISTFGELFPIKNFNHSEAIDFFNKYATYSPVMRFILKDKKQRIFYAERFCFRSSIDDWIQIGESASLKKTFINLRETFGERIII
;
A
#
# COMPACT_ATOMS: atom_id res chain seq x y z
N MET A 1 6.22 -3.53 19.41
CA MET A 1 7.22 -4.19 18.51
C MET A 1 6.82 -4.22 17.02
N ILE A 2 5.56 -3.89 16.68
CA ILE A 2 5.08 -3.50 15.33
C ILE A 2 5.55 -2.07 14.95
N SER A 3 5.84 -1.24 15.95
CA SER A 3 6.19 0.18 15.82
C SER A 3 7.32 0.52 14.85
N ASN A 4 8.37 -0.30 14.73
CA ASN A 4 9.51 0.04 13.85
C ASN A 4 9.22 -0.21 12.37
N VAL A 5 8.35 -1.17 12.09
CA VAL A 5 7.87 -1.49 10.74
C VAL A 5 6.91 -0.41 10.27
N GLU A 6 5.89 -0.12 11.09
CA GLU A 6 4.97 0.99 10.85
C GLU A 6 5.71 2.30 10.66
N LYS A 7 6.68 2.59 11.53
CA LYS A 7 7.46 3.82 11.45
C LYS A 7 8.32 3.84 10.19
N TYR A 8 8.93 2.72 9.79
CA TYR A 8 9.71 2.63 8.56
C TYR A 8 8.84 2.82 7.31
N LEU A 9 7.70 2.14 7.25
CA LEU A 9 6.77 2.24 6.13
C LEU A 9 6.06 3.61 6.10
N LYS A 10 5.70 4.20 7.25
CA LYS A 10 5.17 5.57 7.32
C LYS A 10 6.23 6.63 7.00
N SER A 11 7.50 6.37 7.33
CA SER A 11 8.62 7.31 7.06
C SER A 11 9.08 7.27 5.60
N ASN A 12 8.94 6.13 4.92
CA ASN A 12 9.06 6.07 3.48
C ASN A 12 7.70 6.43 2.92
N LYS A 13 7.45 7.73 2.70
CA LYS A 13 6.19 8.24 2.12
C LYS A 13 5.76 7.36 0.95
N PHE A 14 4.87 6.41 1.21
CA PHE A 14 4.07 5.83 0.17
C PHE A 14 3.17 6.97 -0.33
N SER A 15 2.90 7.01 -1.64
CA SER A 15 1.88 7.89 -2.19
C SER A 15 0.59 7.82 -1.35
N ASP A 16 -0.21 8.89 -1.35
CA ASP A 16 -1.58 8.88 -0.80
C ASP A 16 -2.46 7.78 -1.44
N SER A 17 -1.96 7.14 -2.50
CA SER A 17 -2.51 5.94 -3.12
C SER A 17 -2.45 4.67 -2.27
N TYR A 18 -1.67 4.64 -1.17
CA TYR A 18 -1.45 3.41 -0.40
C TYR A 18 -1.96 3.47 1.04
N ILE A 19 -2.48 2.33 1.51
CA ILE A 19 -2.77 2.09 2.92
C ILE A 19 -2.15 0.77 3.38
N ILE A 20 -1.95 0.63 4.69
CA ILE A 20 -1.26 -0.52 5.29
C ILE A 20 -2.13 -1.12 6.40
N ASP A 21 -2.41 -2.42 6.31
CA ASP A 21 -3.02 -3.23 7.37
C ASP A 21 -1.94 -4.09 8.04
N ILE A 22 -1.88 -4.07 9.37
CA ILE A 22 -0.90 -4.84 10.13
C ILE A 22 -1.61 -5.76 11.10
N LYS A 23 -1.43 -7.05 10.85
CA LYS A 23 -1.87 -8.16 11.69
C LYS A 23 -0.65 -8.88 12.21
N SER A 24 -0.83 -9.77 13.21
CA SER A 24 0.28 -10.39 13.93
C SER A 24 1.33 -11.05 13.02
N GLU A 25 0.93 -11.59 11.88
CA GLU A 25 1.79 -12.34 10.96
C GLU A 25 1.88 -11.71 9.57
N PHE A 26 1.02 -10.73 9.27
CA PHE A 26 0.86 -10.14 7.95
C PHE A 26 0.97 -8.62 8.02
N ILE A 27 1.76 -8.04 7.12
CA ILE A 27 1.74 -6.62 6.81
C ILE A 27 1.27 -6.52 5.37
N THR A 28 0.05 -6.05 5.13
CA THR A 28 -0.54 -5.97 3.79
C THR A 28 -0.58 -4.52 3.34
N ILE A 29 -0.04 -4.27 2.16
CA ILE A 29 -0.11 -2.99 1.45
C ILE A 29 -1.26 -3.08 0.47
N TYR A 30 -2.12 -2.06 0.49
CA TYR A 30 -3.19 -1.88 -0.47
C TYR A 30 -2.95 -0.62 -1.27
N GLU A 31 -3.38 -0.63 -2.51
CA GLU A 31 -3.33 0.50 -3.44
C GLU A 31 -4.73 0.84 -3.93
N THR A 32 -5.02 2.12 -4.09
CA THR A 32 -6.16 2.59 -4.86
C THR A 32 -5.74 2.83 -6.31
N ASN A 33 -6.55 2.34 -7.25
CA ASN A 33 -6.40 2.64 -8.67
C ASN A 33 -7.10 3.94 -9.08
N GLN A 34 -7.65 4.68 -8.11
CA GLN A 34 -8.40 5.90 -8.35
C GLN A 34 -7.45 7.10 -8.38
N ASP A 35 -7.60 7.94 -9.40
CA ASP A 35 -6.87 9.19 -9.53
C ASP A 35 -7.43 10.21 -8.53
N ARG A 36 -6.75 10.34 -7.39
CA ARG A 36 -7.14 11.26 -6.33
C ARG A 36 -7.19 12.70 -6.80
N GLU A 37 -6.16 13.16 -7.51
CA GLU A 37 -6.08 14.55 -7.98
C GLU A 37 -7.14 14.81 -9.06
N GLY A 38 -7.33 13.86 -9.99
CA GLY A 38 -8.39 13.93 -10.99
C GLY A 38 -9.80 13.94 -10.40
N ILE A 39 -10.05 13.19 -9.33
CA ILE A 39 -11.34 13.20 -8.63
C ILE A 39 -11.55 14.54 -7.91
N ILE A 40 -10.53 15.03 -7.20
CA ILE A 40 -10.62 16.31 -6.47
C ILE A 40 -10.85 17.47 -7.44
N SER A 41 -10.15 17.50 -8.59
CA SER A 41 -10.32 18.54 -9.60
C SER A 41 -11.70 18.48 -10.25
N THR A 42 -12.16 17.28 -10.65
CA THR A 42 -13.49 17.06 -11.23
C THR A 42 -14.61 17.51 -10.27
N PHE A 43 -14.42 17.29 -8.97
CA PHE A 43 -15.38 17.73 -7.95
C PHE A 43 -15.50 19.26 -7.90
N GLY A 44 -14.39 19.98 -8.03
CA GLY A 44 -14.38 21.46 -8.11
C GLY A 44 -14.99 22.00 -9.40
N GLU A 45 -14.87 21.28 -10.51
CA GLU A 45 -15.42 21.68 -11.82
C GLU A 45 -16.92 21.41 -11.95
N LEU A 46 -17.40 20.23 -11.54
CA LEU A 46 -18.81 19.82 -11.68
C LEU A 46 -19.74 20.52 -10.67
N PHE A 47 -19.19 20.93 -9.53
CA PHE A 47 -19.93 21.64 -8.49
C PHE A 47 -19.25 22.98 -8.23
N PRO A 48 -19.50 24.02 -9.06
CA PRO A 48 -19.04 25.39 -8.84
C PRO A 48 -19.81 26.03 -7.67
N ILE A 49 -19.68 25.43 -6.49
CA ILE A 49 -20.19 25.94 -5.23
C ILE A 49 -19.15 26.97 -4.78
N LYS A 50 -19.60 28.20 -4.48
CA LYS A 50 -18.75 29.33 -4.04
C LYS A 50 -17.83 29.04 -2.85
N ASN A 51 -17.96 27.87 -2.20
CA ASN A 51 -17.22 27.43 -1.04
C ASN A 51 -16.64 26.01 -1.23
N PHE A 52 -16.14 25.66 -2.42
CA PHE A 52 -15.43 24.39 -2.61
C PHE A 52 -14.34 24.24 -1.54
N ASN A 53 -14.56 23.30 -0.62
CA ASN A 53 -13.63 23.02 0.45
C ASN A 53 -12.78 21.83 0.02
N HIS A 54 -11.55 22.10 -0.37
CA HIS A 54 -10.58 21.06 -0.77
C HIS A 54 -10.44 19.97 0.30
N SER A 55 -10.60 20.32 1.58
CA SER A 55 -10.60 19.35 2.68
C SER A 55 -11.78 18.36 2.60
N GLU A 56 -12.97 18.83 2.23
CA GLU A 56 -14.16 17.97 2.10
C GLU A 56 -14.03 17.01 0.91
N ALA A 57 -13.42 17.46 -0.19
CA ALA A 57 -13.12 16.58 -1.33
C ALA A 57 -12.09 15.50 -0.97
N ILE A 58 -11.06 15.86 -0.20
CA ILE A 58 -10.09 14.90 0.35
C ILE A 58 -10.78 13.92 1.30
N ASP A 59 -11.62 14.39 2.22
CA ASP A 59 -12.32 13.54 3.18
C ASP A 59 -13.30 12.59 2.47
N PHE A 60 -13.98 13.08 1.43
CA PHE A 60 -14.81 12.25 0.56
C PHE A 60 -13.98 11.16 -0.12
N PHE A 61 -12.86 11.51 -0.73
CA PHE A 61 -11.96 10.54 -1.35
C PHE A 61 -11.50 9.49 -0.33
N ASN A 62 -10.98 9.92 0.82
CA ASN A 62 -10.51 9.02 1.88
C ASN A 62 -11.59 8.07 2.39
N LYS A 63 -12.86 8.49 2.38
CA LYS A 63 -14.00 7.70 2.84
C LYS A 63 -14.50 6.68 1.82
N TYR A 64 -14.46 7.02 0.53
CA TYR A 64 -15.07 6.22 -0.53
C TYR A 64 -14.07 5.56 -1.47
N ALA A 65 -12.78 5.85 -1.32
CA ALA A 65 -11.75 5.20 -2.11
C ALA A 65 -11.74 3.69 -1.82
N THR A 66 -11.70 2.91 -2.89
CA THR A 66 -11.53 1.47 -2.83
C THR A 66 -10.06 1.13 -2.94
N TYR A 67 -9.63 0.18 -2.11
CA TYR A 67 -8.24 -0.24 -2.01
C TYR A 67 -8.15 -1.74 -2.27
N SER A 68 -7.24 -2.14 -3.15
CA SER A 68 -6.98 -3.54 -3.48
C SER A 68 -5.62 -3.98 -2.92
N PRO A 69 -5.50 -5.20 -2.39
CA PRO A 69 -4.22 -5.71 -1.94
C PRO A 69 -3.25 -5.84 -3.11
N VAL A 70 -2.03 -5.37 -2.94
CA VAL A 70 -0.99 -5.39 -3.98
C VAL A 70 0.26 -6.14 -3.52
N MET A 71 0.56 -6.08 -2.22
CA MET A 71 1.73 -6.71 -1.63
C MET A 71 1.48 -7.07 -0.17
N ARG A 72 2.12 -8.13 0.30
CA ARG A 72 2.19 -8.42 1.74
C ARG A 72 3.53 -8.96 2.16
N PHE A 73 3.93 -8.65 3.39
CA PHE A 73 5.04 -9.30 4.08
C PHE A 73 4.50 -10.27 5.12
N ILE A 74 5.06 -11.47 5.13
CA ILE A 74 4.62 -12.57 5.99
C ILE A 74 5.75 -12.94 6.93
N LEU A 75 5.45 -12.98 8.23
CA LEU A 75 6.38 -13.39 9.27
C LEU A 75 6.57 -14.91 9.24
N LYS A 76 7.73 -15.36 8.75
CA LYS A 76 8.13 -16.77 8.66
C LYS A 76 8.75 -17.30 9.94
N ASP A 77 9.58 -16.49 10.62
CA ASP A 77 10.20 -16.86 11.90
C ASP A 77 9.98 -15.74 12.93
N LYS A 78 9.21 -16.04 13.98
CA LYS A 78 8.89 -15.09 15.05
C LYS A 78 10.11 -14.76 15.93
N LYS A 79 11.00 -15.72 16.18
CA LYS A 79 12.19 -15.54 17.03
C LYS A 79 13.22 -14.67 16.31
N GLN A 80 13.50 -14.99 15.05
CA GLN A 80 14.50 -14.30 14.23
C GLN A 80 13.92 -13.08 13.49
N ARG A 81 12.59 -12.90 13.52
CA ARG A 81 11.85 -11.86 12.79
C ARG A 81 12.15 -11.86 11.29
N ILE A 82 12.10 -13.05 10.69
CA ILE A 82 12.32 -13.25 9.26
C ILE A 82 10.98 -13.13 8.53
N PHE A 83 10.96 -12.32 7.49
CA PHE A 83 9.83 -12.06 6.62
C PHE A 83 10.15 -12.51 5.20
N TYR A 84 9.13 -12.92 4.45
CA TYR A 84 9.17 -12.96 3.00
C TYR A 84 8.06 -12.08 2.45
N ALA A 85 8.15 -11.72 1.18
CA ALA A 85 7.15 -10.90 0.51
C ALA A 85 6.38 -11.71 -0.51
N GLU A 86 5.12 -11.35 -0.70
CA GLU A 86 4.29 -11.82 -1.79
C GLU A 86 3.65 -10.62 -2.49
N ARG A 87 3.49 -10.72 -3.81
CA ARG A 87 2.66 -9.81 -4.60
C ARG A 87 1.33 -10.45 -4.94
N PHE A 88 0.30 -9.64 -5.10
CA PHE A 88 -1.00 -10.11 -5.53
C PHE A 88 -1.02 -10.43 -7.04
N CYS A 89 -1.72 -11.48 -7.47
CA CYS A 89 -1.90 -11.83 -8.89
C CYS A 89 -3.30 -11.46 -9.37
N PHE A 90 -3.43 -10.35 -10.11
CA PHE A 90 -4.71 -9.86 -10.64
C PHE A 90 -5.26 -10.66 -11.84
N ARG A 91 -4.54 -11.68 -12.33
CA ARG A 91 -4.87 -12.43 -13.55
C ARG A 91 -5.63 -13.74 -13.31
N SER A 92 -5.78 -14.13 -12.05
CA SER A 92 -6.36 -15.41 -11.64
C SER A 92 -7.76 -15.22 -11.05
N SER A 93 -8.65 -16.20 -11.23
CA SER A 93 -9.95 -16.27 -10.53
C SER A 93 -9.82 -16.81 -9.09
N ILE A 94 -8.60 -17.10 -8.66
CA ILE A 94 -8.20 -17.51 -7.31
C ILE A 94 -7.24 -16.43 -6.79
N ASP A 95 -7.34 -16.04 -5.52
CA ASP A 95 -6.45 -15.05 -4.89
C ASP A 95 -5.01 -15.59 -4.75
N ASP A 96 -4.29 -15.68 -5.87
CA ASP A 96 -2.97 -16.30 -5.94
C ASP A 96 -1.89 -15.28 -5.60
N TRP A 97 -1.51 -15.25 -4.33
CA TRP A 97 -0.32 -14.53 -3.88
C TRP A 97 0.95 -15.22 -4.38
N ILE A 98 1.88 -14.45 -4.94
CA ILE A 98 3.13 -14.98 -5.49
C ILE A 98 4.29 -14.51 -4.63
N GLN A 99 5.03 -15.44 -4.02
CA GLN A 99 6.25 -15.12 -3.30
C GLN A 99 7.28 -14.46 -4.23
N ILE A 100 7.86 -13.36 -3.76
CA ILE A 100 8.87 -12.59 -4.47
C ILE A 100 10.05 -12.26 -3.54
N GLY A 101 11.26 -12.32 -4.12
CA GLY A 101 12.49 -12.04 -3.40
C GLY A 101 12.83 -13.06 -2.31
N GLU A 102 13.88 -12.74 -1.56
CA GLU A 102 14.41 -13.61 -0.50
C GLU A 102 13.80 -13.31 0.87
N SER A 103 13.76 -14.32 1.72
CA SER A 103 13.38 -14.15 3.13
C SER A 103 14.49 -13.43 3.91
N ALA A 104 14.16 -12.34 4.61
CA ALA A 104 15.12 -11.58 5.39
C ALA A 104 14.43 -10.81 6.52
N SER A 105 15.16 -9.94 7.24
CA SER A 105 14.48 -8.94 8.07
C SER A 105 13.61 -8.04 7.19
N LEU A 106 12.50 -7.52 7.73
CA LEU A 106 11.56 -6.74 6.92
C LEU A 106 12.23 -5.60 6.13
N LYS A 107 13.13 -4.85 6.77
CA LYS A 107 13.88 -3.76 6.10
C LYS A 107 14.69 -4.29 4.92
N LYS A 108 15.37 -5.42 5.10
CA LYS A 108 16.19 -6.01 4.03
C LYS A 108 15.31 -6.58 2.92
N THR A 109 14.19 -7.23 3.25
CA THR A 109 13.21 -7.67 2.23
C THR A 109 12.71 -6.48 1.42
N PHE A 110 12.33 -5.37 2.05
CA PHE A 110 11.88 -4.17 1.35
C PHE A 110 12.95 -3.56 0.43
N ILE A 111 14.20 -3.45 0.90
CA ILE A 111 15.33 -2.94 0.10
C ILE A 111 15.60 -3.85 -1.10
N ASN A 112 15.69 -5.16 -0.88
CA ASN A 112 15.94 -6.13 -1.94
C ASN A 112 14.85 -6.07 -3.02
N LEU A 113 13.59 -5.90 -2.63
CA LEU A 113 12.51 -5.70 -3.59
C LEU A 113 12.73 -4.43 -4.41
N ARG A 114 13.02 -3.28 -3.76
CA ARG A 114 13.35 -1.99 -4.41
C ARG A 114 14.46 -2.11 -5.44
N GLU A 115 15.50 -2.86 -5.13
CA GLU A 115 16.62 -3.11 -6.04
C GLU A 115 16.23 -4.04 -7.21
N THR A 116 15.43 -5.09 -6.93
CA THR A 116 15.10 -6.13 -7.92
C THR A 116 14.05 -5.66 -8.93
N PHE A 117 13.08 -4.86 -8.50
CA PHE A 117 11.88 -4.53 -9.28
C PHE A 117 11.69 -3.01 -9.49
N GLY A 118 12.60 -2.16 -8.98
CA GLY A 118 12.53 -0.70 -9.10
C GLY A 118 11.39 -0.07 -8.29
N GLU A 119 11.01 1.18 -8.58
CA GLU A 119 9.86 1.81 -7.92
C GLU A 119 8.50 1.19 -8.30
N ARG A 120 8.48 0.31 -9.30
CA ARG A 120 7.28 -0.34 -9.85
C ARG A 120 6.87 -1.61 -9.12
N ILE A 121 7.41 -1.89 -7.93
CA ILE A 121 7.10 -3.09 -7.12
C ILE A 121 5.62 -3.28 -6.84
N ILE A 122 4.85 -2.21 -6.96
CA ILE A 122 3.46 -2.17 -6.56
C ILE A 122 2.51 -2.11 -7.78
N ILE A 123 3.03 -2.05 -9.02
CA ILE A 123 2.24 -1.98 -10.27
C ILE A 123 2.32 -3.29 -11.06
#